data_AF-A0A2E6US64-F1
#
_entry.id   AF-A0A2E6US64-F1
#
_cell.length_a   1.000
_cell.length_b   1.000
_cell.length_c   1.000
_cell.angle_alpha   90.00
_cell.angle_beta   90.00
_cell.angle_gamma   90.00
#
_symmetry.space_group_name_H-M   'P 1'
#
loop_
_entity.id
_entity.type
_entity.pdbx_description
1 polymer ?
#
loop_
_entity_poly.entity_id
_entity_poly.type
_entity_poly.pdbx_seq_one_letter_code
_entity_poly.pdbx_strand_id
1 'polypeptide(L)'
;MSEINLLNTHPTTKRNYDKRAAEKTPEIIKLAKQFGKDFFDGDRKCGYGGYKYDGRWKAAVEQMRQHYNLPDNASILDVGCGKGFMLHDFKEIMPGCSVAGL
;
A
#
# COMPACT_ATOMS: atom_id res chain seq x y z
N MET A 1 -5.21 -14.02 19.07
CA MET A 1 -5.82 -13.75 17.76
C MET A 1 -5.00 -14.46 16.71
N SER A 2 -5.63 -15.17 15.78
CA SER A 2 -4.94 -15.80 14.65
C SER A 2 -4.58 -14.75 13.61
N GLU A 3 -3.39 -14.84 13.03
CA GLU A 3 -2.98 -14.01 11.91
C GLU A 3 -3.69 -14.46 10.62
N ILE A 4 -3.99 -13.51 9.74
CA ILE A 4 -4.57 -13.77 8.41
C ILE A 4 -3.74 -13.07 7.32
N ASN A 5 -3.52 -13.75 6.20
CA ASN A 5 -2.84 -13.18 5.04
C ASN A 5 -3.84 -12.73 3.98
N LEU A 6 -4.22 -11.44 4.01
CA LEU A 6 -5.12 -10.80 3.04
C LEU A 6 -4.41 -10.41 1.72
N LEU A 7 -3.10 -10.66 1.60
CA LEU A 7 -2.27 -10.37 0.42
C LEU A 7 -1.83 -11.64 -0.30
N ASN A 8 -2.47 -12.77 -0.03
CA ASN A 8 -2.14 -14.07 -0.62
C ASN A 8 -2.20 -14.12 -2.16
N THR A 9 -2.87 -13.16 -2.81
CA THR A 9 -2.97 -13.02 -4.26
C THR A 9 -1.80 -12.24 -4.87
N HIS A 10 -0.96 -11.58 -4.06
CA HIS A 10 0.12 -10.76 -4.56
C HIS A 10 1.34 -11.61 -5.00
N PRO A 11 2.05 -11.20 -6.05
CA PRO A 11 3.25 -11.91 -6.49
C PRO A 11 4.39 -11.77 -5.48
N THR A 12 5.01 -12.90 -5.13
CA THR A 12 6.19 -12.92 -4.27
C THR A 12 7.43 -12.55 -5.07
N THR A 13 8.12 -11.48 -4.68
CA THR A 13 9.40 -11.09 -5.30
C THR A 13 10.59 -11.72 -4.56
N LYS A 14 11.51 -12.35 -5.28
CA LYS A 14 12.85 -12.68 -4.73
C LYS A 14 13.71 -11.42 -4.74
N ARG A 15 14.30 -11.05 -3.60
CA ARG A 15 15.09 -9.81 -3.44
C ARG A 15 16.43 -10.12 -2.79
N ASN A 16 17.50 -9.48 -3.26
CA ASN A 16 18.80 -9.48 -2.60
C ASN A 16 18.85 -8.29 -1.63
N TYR A 17 18.75 -8.56 -0.33
CA TYR A 17 18.70 -7.54 0.70
C TYR A 17 20.07 -6.92 0.99
N ASP A 18 21.15 -7.70 0.93
CA ASP A 18 22.51 -7.23 1.19
C ASP A 18 22.95 -6.18 0.16
N LYS A 19 22.73 -6.47 -1.12
CA LYS A 19 22.99 -5.52 -2.20
C LYS A 19 22.20 -4.23 -2.01
N ARG A 20 20.91 -4.35 -1.67
CA ARG A 20 20.02 -3.21 -1.49
C ARG A 20 20.40 -2.35 -0.29
N ALA A 21 20.99 -2.94 0.75
CA ALA A 21 21.51 -2.21 1.91
C ALA A 21 22.82 -1.47 1.57
N ALA A 22 23.73 -2.13 0.84
CA ALA A 22 25.00 -1.54 0.41
C ALA A 22 24.83 -0.31 -0.49
N GLU A 23 23.74 -0.25 -1.28
CA GLU A 23 23.43 0.90 -2.16
C GLU A 23 22.83 2.12 -1.43
N LYS A 24 22.58 2.04 -0.11
CA LYS A 24 21.96 3.15 0.65
C LYS A 24 23.00 4.09 1.22
N THR A 25 23.01 5.33 0.73
CA THR A 25 23.75 6.43 1.36
C THR A 25 22.87 7.14 2.41
N PRO A 26 23.46 7.88 3.37
CA PRO A 26 22.71 8.69 4.32
C PRO A 26 21.72 9.67 3.66
N GLU A 27 22.08 10.22 2.50
CA GLU A 27 21.25 11.16 1.73
C GLU A 27 20.02 10.45 1.16
N ILE A 28 20.20 9.25 0.58
CA ILE A 28 19.10 8.42 0.08
C ILE A 28 18.15 8.05 1.22
N ILE A 29 18.68 7.68 2.39
CA ILE A 29 17.87 7.35 3.56
C ILE A 29 17.09 8.57 4.05
N LYS A 30 17.75 9.73 4.14
CA LYS A 30 17.12 11.00 4.54
C LYS A 30 15.97 11.36 3.61
N LEU A 31 16.18 11.24 2.30
CA LEU A 31 15.15 11.52 1.30
C LEU A 31 13.99 10.52 1.36
N ALA A 32 14.29 9.22 1.48
CA ALA A 32 13.29 8.16 1.61
C ALA A 32 12.36 8.36 2.83
N LYS A 33 12.92 8.82 3.96
CA LYS A 33 12.19 9.06 5.21
C LYS A 33 11.29 10.30 5.19
N GLN A 34 11.34 11.11 4.13
CA GLN A 34 10.39 12.21 3.96
C GLN A 34 9.04 11.73 3.44
N PHE A 35 8.94 10.49 2.94
CA PHE A 35 7.72 9.92 2.36
C PHE A 35 7.08 10.86 1.31
N GLY A 36 7.90 11.63 0.59
CA GLY A 36 7.45 12.59 -0.41
C GLY A 36 7.47 12.03 -1.82
N LYS A 37 7.48 12.93 -2.81
CA LYS A 37 7.52 12.59 -4.23
C LYS A 37 8.66 11.61 -4.57
N ASP A 38 9.86 11.81 -4.06
CA ASP A 38 10.99 10.93 -4.37
C ASP A 38 10.82 9.50 -3.84
N PHE A 39 10.17 9.36 -2.69
CA PHE A 39 9.86 8.05 -2.12
C PHE A 39 8.82 7.32 -2.97
N PHE A 40 7.77 8.00 -3.45
CA PHE A 40 6.72 7.35 -4.22
C PHE A 40 7.04 7.24 -5.72
N ASP A 41 7.50 8.31 -6.34
CA ASP A 41 7.60 8.49 -7.79
C ASP A 41 9.03 8.67 -8.31
N GLY A 42 9.99 8.89 -7.41
CA GLY A 42 11.39 9.08 -7.77
C GLY A 42 12.10 7.77 -8.12
N ASP A 43 13.41 7.78 -7.95
CA ASP A 43 14.27 6.62 -8.19
C ASP A 43 13.93 5.47 -7.21
N ARG A 44 13.97 4.23 -7.70
CA ARG A 44 13.75 3.01 -6.89
C ARG A 44 14.68 2.90 -5.70
N LYS A 45 15.85 3.55 -5.74
CA LYS A 45 16.77 3.64 -4.59
C LYS A 45 16.18 4.46 -3.44
N CYS A 46 15.25 5.39 -3.68
CA CYS A 46 14.65 6.23 -2.64
C CYS A 46 13.36 5.65 -2.06
N GLY A 47 12.73 4.67 -2.72
CA GLY A 47 11.44 4.16 -2.25
C GLY A 47 10.79 3.23 -3.27
N TYR A 48 9.54 3.49 -3.63
CA TYR A 48 8.74 2.67 -4.54
C TYR A 48 9.26 2.67 -5.98
N GLY A 49 9.90 3.74 -6.45
CA GLY A 49 10.41 3.81 -7.84
C GLY A 49 9.32 4.03 -8.88
N GLY A 50 8.19 4.63 -8.49
CA GLY A 50 6.98 4.70 -9.30
C GLY A 50 5.82 3.91 -8.68
N TYR A 51 5.19 4.49 -7.65
CA TYR A 51 3.95 3.97 -7.08
C TYR A 51 2.77 4.51 -7.87
N LYS A 52 2.37 3.75 -8.90
CA LYS A 52 1.23 4.06 -9.77
C LYS A 52 0.06 3.15 -9.44
N TYR A 53 -1.14 3.65 -9.71
CA TYR A 53 -2.34 2.84 -9.58
C TYR A 53 -2.37 1.77 -10.67
N ASP A 54 -2.57 0.52 -10.26
CA ASP A 54 -2.67 -0.65 -11.13
C ASP A 54 -3.77 -1.63 -10.67
N GLY A 55 -4.66 -1.19 -9.78
CA GLY A 55 -5.75 -2.01 -9.25
C GLY A 55 -5.33 -3.18 -8.36
N ARG A 56 -4.06 -3.25 -7.92
CA ARG A 56 -3.58 -4.37 -7.10
C ARG A 56 -4.31 -4.56 -5.77
N TRP A 57 -4.91 -3.50 -5.22
CA TRP A 57 -5.52 -3.54 -3.89
C TRP A 57 -6.94 -4.11 -3.91
N LYS A 58 -7.62 -4.14 -5.06
CA LYS A 58 -8.98 -4.70 -5.21
C LYS A 58 -9.14 -6.07 -4.58
N ALA A 59 -8.23 -7.01 -4.89
CA ALA A 59 -8.31 -8.36 -4.34
C ALA A 59 -8.18 -8.40 -2.81
N ALA A 60 -7.35 -7.53 -2.22
CA ALA A 60 -7.19 -7.42 -0.78
C ALA A 60 -8.41 -6.77 -0.13
N VAL A 61 -8.96 -5.73 -0.75
CA VAL A 61 -10.20 -5.06 -0.32
C VAL A 61 -11.37 -6.05 -0.27
N GLU A 62 -11.52 -6.91 -1.27
CA GLU A 62 -12.59 -7.92 -1.25
C GLU A 62 -12.41 -8.95 -0.15
N GLN A 63 -11.17 -9.38 0.10
CA GLN A 63 -10.88 -10.26 1.21
C GLN A 63 -11.15 -9.59 2.56
N MET A 64 -10.80 -8.30 2.72
CA MET A 64 -11.12 -7.52 3.92
C MET A 64 -12.63 -7.43 4.14
N ARG A 65 -13.39 -7.06 3.11
CA ARG A 65 -14.85 -6.97 3.15
C ARG A 65 -15.48 -8.29 3.58
N GLN A 66 -15.06 -9.41 2.99
CA GLN A 66 -15.58 -10.73 3.33
C GLN A 66 -15.18 -11.18 4.73
N HIS A 67 -13.89 -11.05 5.08
CA HIS A 67 -13.36 -11.55 6.34
C HIS A 67 -13.94 -10.81 7.55
N TYR A 68 -14.08 -9.48 7.46
CA TYR A 68 -14.63 -8.65 8.53
C TYR A 68 -16.15 -8.44 8.42
N ASN A 69 -16.80 -9.02 7.40
CA ASN A 69 -18.22 -8.83 7.11
C ASN A 69 -18.61 -7.35 7.08
N LEU A 70 -17.83 -6.54 6.34
CA LEU A 70 -18.04 -5.10 6.27
C LEU A 70 -19.37 -4.79 5.56
N PRO A 71 -20.23 -3.92 6.13
CA PRO A 71 -21.44 -3.47 5.45
C PRO A 71 -21.07 -2.51 4.30
N ASP A 72 -21.92 -2.42 3.27
CA ASP A 72 -21.67 -1.58 2.08
C ASP A 72 -21.46 -0.08 2.39
N ASN A 73 -21.91 0.38 3.56
CA ASN A 73 -21.75 1.75 4.06
C ASN A 73 -20.71 1.89 5.19
N ALA A 74 -19.76 0.95 5.29
CA ALA A 74 -18.71 0.99 6.31
C ALA A 74 -17.92 2.32 6.30
N SER A 75 -17.41 2.70 7.48
CA SER A 75 -16.45 3.79 7.64
C SER A 75 -15.04 3.21 7.77
N ILE A 76 -14.14 3.57 6.86
CA ILE A 76 -12.80 3.00 6.73
C ILE A 76 -11.76 4.12 6.94
N LEU A 77 -10.81 3.88 7.84
CA LEU A 77 -9.63 4.71 8.04
C LEU A 77 -8.38 3.92 7.64
N ASP A 78 -7.59 4.44 6.70
CA ASP A 78 -6.30 3.88 6.30
C ASP A 78 -5.17 4.78 6.80
N VAL A 79 -4.44 4.32 7.81
CA VAL A 79 -3.32 5.05 8.43
C VAL A 79 -2.03 4.67 7.72
N GLY A 80 -1.35 5.65 7.12
CA GLY A 80 -0.24 5.40 6.20
C GLY A 80 -0.71 5.06 4.79
N CYS A 81 -1.85 5.63 4.34
CA CYS A 81 -2.48 5.30 3.06
C CYS A 81 -1.62 5.62 1.83
N GLY A 82 -0.53 6.36 2.02
CA GLY A 82 0.37 6.81 0.96
C GLY A 82 -0.40 7.60 -0.09
N LYS A 83 -0.57 7.02 -1.28
CA LYS A 83 -1.32 7.65 -2.38
C LYS A 83 -2.83 7.39 -2.37
N GLY A 84 -3.34 6.64 -1.40
CA GLY A 84 -4.77 6.37 -1.27
C GLY A 84 -5.33 5.37 -2.29
N PHE A 85 -4.50 4.56 -2.95
CA PHE A 85 -4.97 3.58 -3.94
C PHE A 85 -5.86 2.49 -3.35
N MET A 86 -5.60 2.06 -2.12
CA MET A 86 -6.48 1.10 -1.45
C MET A 86 -7.82 1.74 -1.08
N LEU A 87 -7.82 3.01 -0.62
CA LEU A 87 -9.04 3.78 -0.37
C LEU A 87 -9.87 3.96 -1.64
N HIS A 88 -9.21 4.21 -2.77
CA HIS A 88 -9.85 4.25 -4.08
C HIS A 88 -10.52 2.91 -4.42
N ASP A 89 -9.82 1.79 -4.22
CA ASP A 89 -10.39 0.46 -4.47
C ASP A 89 -11.56 0.13 -3.53
N PHE A 90 -11.53 0.56 -2.25
CA PHE A 90 -12.69 0.51 -1.36
C PHE A 90 -13.89 1.29 -1.92
N LYS A 91 -13.68 2.49 -2.48
CA LYS A 91 -14.77 3.28 -3.08
C LYS A 91 -15.30 2.70 -4.37
N GLU A 92 -14.47 2.08 -5.20
CA GLU A 92 -14.93 1.39 -6.41
C GLU A 92 -15.79 0.17 -6.07
N ILE A 93 -15.36 -0.61 -5.08
CA ILE A 93 -16.01 -1.88 -4.71
C ILE A 93 -17.25 -1.64 -3.82
N MET A 94 -17.16 -0.70 -2.89
CA MET A 94 -18.21 -0.34 -1.94
C MET A 94 -18.56 1.14 -2.10
N PRO A 95 -19.33 1.54 -3.13
CA PRO A 95 -19.60 2.96 -3.41
C PRO A 95 -20.28 3.70 -2.24
N GLY A 96 -21.00 2.99 -1.37
CA GLY A 96 -21.64 3.54 -0.18
C GLY A 96 -20.70 3.80 1.01
N CYS A 97 -19.47 3.29 0.98
CA CYS A 97 -18.56 3.42 2.11
C CYS A 97 -17.99 4.85 2.23
N SER A 98 -17.64 5.22 3.45
CA SER A 98 -16.89 6.44 3.76
C SER A 98 -15.43 6.07 3.99
N VAL A 99 -14.52 6.78 3.31
CA VAL A 99 -13.08 6.53 3.41
C VAL A 99 -12.35 7.77 3.89
N ALA A 100 -11.34 7.58 4.74
CA ALA A 100 -10.41 8.60 5.17
C ALA A 100 -8.97 8.03 5.19
N GLY A 101 -8.00 8.85 4.80
CA GLY A 101 -6.58 8.52 4.87
C GLY A 101 -5.85 9.48 5.82
N LEU A 102 -4.89 8.96 6.57
CA LEU A 102 -4.01 9.74 7.46
C LEU A 102 -2.53 9.46 7.18
#